data_AF-A0A179BR15-F1
#
_entry.id   AF-A0A179BR15-F1
#
_cell.length_a   1.000
_cell.length_b   1.000
_cell.length_c   1.000
_cell.angle_alpha   90.00
_cell.angle_beta   90.00
_cell.angle_gamma   90.00
#
_symmetry.space_group_name_H-M   'P 1'
#
loop_
_entity.id
_entity.type
_entity.pdbx_description
1 polymer ?
#
loop_
_entity_poly.entity_id
_entity_poly.type
_entity_poly.pdbx_seq_one_letter_code
_entity_poly.pdbx_strand_id
1 'polypeptide(L)'
;MIDPAAGVASAVPFKIDVESPAYAEGWSDELILFHNPQALHPADEALFPGITHVHLDDGEYVVHGPSMTILHSTTTSYDFQRRQDGRPAWLNTYVEADADEPAPFTAPT
;
A
#
# COMPACT_ATOMS: atom_id res chain seq x y z
N MET A 1 -11.71 9.92 0.56
CA MET A 1 -12.19 10.21 1.92
C MET A 1 -13.70 10.01 1.96
N ILE A 2 -14.23 9.35 3.00
CA ILE A 2 -15.67 9.08 3.14
C ILE A 2 -16.29 10.21 3.97
N ASP A 3 -17.40 10.78 3.50
CA ASP A 3 -18.24 11.70 4.28
C ASP A 3 -19.21 10.89 5.16
N PRO A 4 -19.13 11.00 6.51
CA PRO A 4 -20.03 10.27 7.40
C PRO A 4 -21.52 10.63 7.22
N ALA A 5 -21.83 11.82 6.69
CA ALA A 5 -23.20 12.29 6.47
C ALA A 5 -23.79 11.85 5.11
N ALA A 6 -22.95 11.43 4.16
CA ALA A 6 -23.38 11.13 2.80
C ALA A 6 -23.73 9.65 2.56
N GLY A 7 -23.53 8.79 3.56
CA GLY A 7 -23.54 7.34 3.36
C GLY A 7 -22.39 6.89 2.45
N VAL A 8 -22.23 5.57 2.32
CA VAL A 8 -21.10 4.84 1.72
C VAL A 8 -20.69 5.28 0.29
N ALA A 9 -21.40 6.21 -0.36
CA ALA A 9 -21.31 6.48 -1.79
C ALA A 9 -20.50 7.73 -2.21
N SER A 10 -20.09 8.64 -1.32
CA SER A 10 -19.39 9.87 -1.73
C SER A 10 -17.90 9.83 -1.38
N ALA A 11 -17.10 9.26 -2.28
CA ALA A 11 -15.65 9.39 -2.21
C ALA A 11 -15.26 10.84 -2.56
N VAL A 12 -14.73 11.58 -1.58
CA VAL A 12 -14.18 12.92 -1.81
C VAL A 12 -12.76 12.78 -2.35
N PRO A 13 -12.46 13.31 -3.56
CA PRO A 13 -11.10 13.38 -4.08
C PRO A 13 -10.23 14.25 -3.17
N PHE A 14 -8.99 13.82 -2.96
CA PHE A 14 -8.00 14.59 -2.22
C PHE A 14 -6.65 14.52 -2.92
N LYS A 15 -5.78 15.48 -2.60
CA LYS A 15 -4.38 15.51 -3.04
C LYS A 15 -3.50 15.82 -1.84
N ILE A 16 -2.49 15.00 -1.61
CA ILE A 16 -1.49 15.19 -0.56
C ILE A 16 -0.11 15.18 -1.21
N ASP A 17 0.79 16.00 -0.68
CA ASP A 17 2.21 15.99 -1.01
C ASP A 17 2.93 15.01 -0.08
N VAL A 18 3.35 13.87 -0.64
CA VAL A 18 4.03 12.79 0.10
C VAL A 18 5.48 13.16 0.49
N GLU A 19 6.05 14.20 -0.12
CA GLU A 19 7.39 14.70 0.23
C GLU A 19 7.36 15.75 1.35
N SER A 20 6.17 16.22 1.74
CA SER A 20 6.01 17.19 2.81
C SER A 20 6.57 16.65 4.13
N PRO A 21 7.36 17.42 4.89
CA PRO A 21 7.82 17.00 6.22
C PRO A 21 6.68 16.87 7.24
N ALA A 22 5.48 17.36 6.90
CA ALA A 22 4.27 17.18 7.68
C ALA A 22 3.44 15.96 7.24
N TYR A 23 3.86 15.25 6.18
CA TYR A 23 3.21 14.01 5.75
C TYR A 23 3.46 12.91 6.77
N ALA A 24 2.39 12.23 7.16
CA ALA A 24 2.43 11.04 7.99
C ALA A 24 1.39 10.06 7.47
N GLU A 25 1.80 8.80 7.35
CA GLU A 25 0.95 7.70 6.92
C GLU A 25 1.20 6.51 7.84
N GLY A 26 0.11 6.00 8.41
CA GLY A 26 0.13 4.77 9.19
C GLY A 26 -0.11 3.59 8.27
N TRP A 27 0.63 2.49 8.48
CA TRP A 27 0.35 1.21 7.81
C TRP A 27 -1.11 0.74 8.00
N SER A 28 -1.76 1.16 9.08
CA SER A 28 -3.15 0.84 9.39
C SER A 28 -4.17 1.57 8.50
N ASP A 29 -3.80 2.70 7.90
CA ASP A 29 -4.72 3.59 7.19
C ASP A 29 -5.29 2.97 5.90
N GLU A 30 -4.60 1.96 5.36
CA GLU A 30 -5.00 1.23 4.15
C GLU A 30 -5.49 -0.20 4.43
N LEU A 31 -5.51 -0.64 5.69
CA LEU A 31 -5.92 -2.00 6.05
C LEU A 31 -7.43 -2.06 6.31
N ILE A 32 -8.05 -3.09 5.75
CA ILE A 32 -9.47 -3.40 5.94
C ILE A 32 -9.61 -4.86 6.36
N LEU A 33 -10.27 -5.12 7.49
CA LEU A 33 -10.61 -6.45 7.99
C LEU A 33 -12.10 -6.72 7.81
N PHE A 34 -12.41 -7.71 6.98
CA PHE A 34 -13.76 -8.25 6.86
C PHE A 34 -13.94 -9.38 7.87
N HIS A 35 -14.85 -9.19 8.81
CA HIS A 35 -15.16 -10.20 9.82
C HIS A 35 -16.06 -11.28 9.25
N ASN A 36 -15.75 -12.53 9.57
CA ASN A 36 -16.64 -13.65 9.29
C ASN A 36 -17.69 -13.76 10.41
N PRO A 37 -19.00 -13.58 10.15
CA PRO A 37 -20.04 -13.70 11.17
C PRO A 37 -20.15 -15.11 11.78
N GLN A 38 -19.62 -16.12 11.10
CA GLN A 38 -19.62 -17.52 11.54
C GLN A 38 -18.26 -17.96 12.11
N ALA A 39 -17.36 -17.03 12.44
CA ALA A 39 -16.08 -17.37 13.04
C ALA A 39 -16.29 -18.08 14.40
N LEU A 40 -15.66 -19.25 14.56
CA LEU A 40 -15.63 -19.96 15.85
C LEU A 40 -14.93 -19.13 16.95
N HIS A 41 -13.94 -18.33 16.54
CA HIS A 41 -13.21 -17.39 17.38
C HIS A 41 -13.16 -16.04 16.65
N PRO A 42 -14.14 -15.15 16.89
CA PRO A 42 -14.16 -13.83 16.27
C PRO A 42 -12.91 -13.03 16.64
N ALA A 43 -12.39 -12.25 15.69
CA ALA A 43 -11.29 -11.33 15.96
C ALA A 43 -11.81 -10.16 16.78
N ASP A 44 -11.17 -9.87 17.91
CA ASP A 44 -11.48 -8.68 18.71
C ASP A 44 -10.96 -7.43 17.98
N GLU A 45 -11.84 -6.46 17.72
CA GLU A 45 -11.51 -5.19 17.09
C GLU A 45 -10.44 -4.42 17.89
N ALA A 46 -10.41 -4.58 19.22
CA ALA A 46 -9.42 -3.91 20.07
C ALA A 46 -7.98 -4.35 19.80
N LEU A 47 -7.77 -5.47 19.09
CA LEU A 47 -6.44 -5.91 18.66
C LEU A 47 -5.91 -5.12 17.47
N PHE A 48 -6.79 -4.47 16.69
CA PHE A 48 -6.43 -3.73 15.47
C PHE A 48 -7.10 -2.33 15.43
N PRO A 49 -6.92 -1.48 16.45
CA PRO A 49 -7.72 -0.26 16.62
C PRO A 49 -7.56 0.81 15.53
N GLY A 50 -6.55 0.69 14.65
CA GLY A 50 -6.25 1.65 13.59
C GLY A 50 -6.78 1.28 12.21
N ILE A 51 -7.34 0.07 12.03
CA ILE A 51 -7.77 -0.41 10.70
C ILE A 51 -9.28 -0.24 10.53
N THR A 52 -9.74 -0.33 9.29
CA THR A 52 -11.18 -0.38 9.02
C THR A 52 -11.70 -1.79 9.23
N HIS A 53 -12.75 -1.97 10.02
CA HIS A 53 -13.45 -3.22 10.25
C HIS A 53 -14.80 -3.22 9.53
N VAL A 54 -15.11 -4.33 8.87
CA VAL A 54 -16.37 -4.52 8.16
C VAL A 54 -17.07 -5.76 8.71
N HIS A 55 -18.30 -5.57 9.19
CA HIS A 55 -19.18 -6.62 9.69
C HIS A 55 -20.36 -6.82 8.73
N LEU A 56 -20.97 -8.00 8.79
CA LEU A 56 -22.22 -8.30 8.10
C LEU A 56 -23.30 -8.54 9.15
N ASP A 57 -24.11 -7.52 9.41
CA ASP A 57 -25.16 -7.53 10.42
C ASP A 57 -26.53 -7.46 9.73
N ASP A 58 -27.39 -8.44 9.98
CA ASP A 58 -28.73 -8.56 9.36
C ASP A 58 -28.74 -8.46 7.81
N GLY A 59 -27.63 -8.88 7.17
CA GLY A 59 -27.47 -8.84 5.71
C GLY A 59 -26.95 -7.51 5.16
N GLU A 60 -26.65 -6.54 6.04
CA GLU A 60 -26.06 -5.25 5.68
C GLU A 60 -24.59 -5.16 6.13
N TYR A 61 -23.77 -4.49 5.32
CA TYR A 61 -22.38 -4.23 5.69
C TYR A 61 -22.29 -3.01 6.61
N VAL A 62 -21.78 -3.23 7.82
CA VAL A 62 -21.54 -2.18 8.82
C VAL A 62 -20.03 -1.94 8.91
N VAL A 63 -19.62 -0.68 8.84
CA VAL A 63 -18.21 -0.28 8.82
C VAL A 63 -17.86 0.43 10.13
N HIS A 64 -16.91 -0.13 10.88
CA HIS A 64 -16.31 0.48 12.07
C HIS A 64 -14.86 0.87 11.76
N GLY A 65 -14.41 2.03 12.21
CA GLY A 65 -13.02 2.45 11.97
C GLY A 65 -12.86 3.96 11.83
N PRO A 66 -11.65 4.41 11.45
CA PRO A 66 -11.36 5.83 11.32
C PRO A 66 -12.23 6.49 10.25
N SER A 67 -12.63 7.73 10.49
CA SER A 67 -13.54 8.51 9.62
C SER A 67 -12.98 8.83 8.22
N MET A 68 -11.77 8.38 7.88
CA MET A 68 -11.07 8.72 6.63
C MET A 68 -10.39 7.51 5.97
N THR A 69 -11.09 6.39 5.85
CA THR A 69 -10.58 5.21 5.12
C THR A 69 -10.25 5.55 3.67
N ILE A 70 -9.06 5.15 3.23
CA ILE A 70 -8.65 5.16 1.83
C ILE A 70 -9.31 3.95 1.14
N LEU A 71 -10.22 4.21 0.20
CA LEU A 71 -10.89 3.14 -0.54
C LEU A 71 -10.10 2.68 -1.78
N HIS A 72 -9.29 3.58 -2.34
CA HIS A 72 -8.55 3.33 -3.56
C HIS A 72 -7.40 4.32 -3.70
N SER A 73 -6.24 3.84 -4.16
CA SER A 73 -5.07 4.64 -4.52
C SER A 73 -4.61 4.30 -5.93
N THR A 74 -4.21 5.33 -6.68
CA THR A 74 -3.59 5.18 -8.01
C THR A 74 -2.29 5.98 -8.02
N THR A 75 -1.17 5.28 -8.16
CA THR A 75 0.15 5.91 -8.32
C THR A 75 0.50 6.01 -9.80
N THR A 76 0.80 7.24 -10.26
CA THR A 76 1.26 7.47 -11.63
C THR A 76 2.69 7.97 -11.64
N SER A 77 3.60 7.17 -12.20
CA SER A 77 5.02 7.53 -12.36
C SER A 77 5.25 8.10 -13.76
N TYR A 78 5.80 9.30 -13.84
CA TYR A 78 6.19 9.92 -15.10
C TYR A 78 7.71 9.84 -15.27
N ASP A 79 8.19 9.12 -16.29
CA ASP A 79 9.60 9.13 -16.67
C ASP A 79 9.82 9.99 -17.92
N PHE A 80 10.33 11.20 -17.71
CA PHE A 80 10.65 12.12 -18.81
C PHE A 80 11.98 11.79 -19.52
N GLN A 81 12.76 10.82 -19.01
CA GLN A 81 14.11 10.52 -19.51
C GLN A 81 14.20 9.32 -20.47
N ARG A 82 13.08 8.73 -20.89
CA ARG A 82 13.02 7.57 -21.82
C ARG A 82 13.93 6.40 -21.40
N ARG A 83 13.88 6.00 -20.13
CA ARG A 83 14.59 4.82 -19.63
C ARG A 83 14.06 3.56 -20.31
N GLN A 84 14.94 2.74 -20.91
CA GLN A 84 14.58 1.37 -21.31
C GLN A 84 14.47 0.49 -20.05
N ASP A 85 13.37 -0.26 -19.93
CA ASP A 85 13.09 -1.19 -18.83
C ASP A 85 13.16 -0.57 -17.42
N GLY A 86 12.81 0.72 -17.29
CA GLY A 86 12.72 1.43 -16.00
C GLY A 86 14.07 1.78 -15.36
N ARG A 87 15.20 1.47 -16.03
CA ARG A 87 16.55 1.69 -15.49
C ARG A 87 17.15 2.99 -16.00
N PRO A 88 17.79 3.81 -15.14
CA PRO A 88 18.52 4.98 -15.62
C PRO A 88 19.68 4.55 -16.51
N ALA A 89 19.96 5.32 -17.58
CA ALA A 89 20.93 4.95 -18.61
C ALA A 89 22.33 4.61 -18.08
N TRP A 90 22.74 5.21 -16.96
CA TRP A 90 24.01 4.93 -16.30
C TRP A 90 24.10 3.54 -15.63
N LEU A 91 22.96 2.88 -15.39
CA LEU A 91 22.91 1.51 -14.84
C LEU A 91 23.18 0.45 -15.93
N ASN A 92 22.92 0.76 -17.21
CA ASN A 92 23.24 -0.14 -18.32
C ASN A 92 24.75 -0.21 -18.61
N THR A 93 25.51 0.85 -18.25
CA THR A 93 26.98 0.88 -18.38
C THR A 93 27.70 -0.06 -17.41
N TYR A 94 27.07 -0.48 -16.30
CA TYR A 94 27.68 -1.43 -15.36
C TYR A 94 27.52 -2.89 -15.79
N VAL A 95 26.44 -3.23 -16.51
CA VAL A 95 26.19 -4.62 -16.95
C VAL A 95 27.15 -5.05 -18.07
N GLU A 96 27.64 -4.12 -18.90
CA GLU A 96 28.66 -4.44 -19.90
C GLU A 96 30.10 -4.42 -19.35
N ALA A 97 30.33 -3.83 -18.17
CA ALA A 97 31.66 -3.78 -17.56
C ALA A 97 32.02 -5.06 -16.77
N ASP A 98 31.02 -5.82 -16.33
CA ASP A 98 31.19 -7.06 -15.54
C ASP A 98 31.01 -8.35 -16.39
N ALA A 99 31.19 -8.27 -17.71
CA ALA A 99 31.16 -9.43 -18.59
C ALA A 99 32.44 -10.30 -18.53
N ASP A 100 33.41 -9.96 -17.68
CA ASP A 100 34.49 -10.87 -17.30
C ASP A 100 34.09 -11.61 -16.03
N GLU A 101 33.62 -12.86 -16.17
CA GLU A 101 33.46 -13.74 -15.01
C GLU A 101 34.80 -13.84 -14.26
N PRO A 102 34.84 -13.60 -12.93
CA PRO A 102 36.06 -13.81 -12.17
C PRO A 102 36.43 -15.30 -12.24
N ALA A 103 37.70 -15.59 -12.54
CA ALA A 103 38.21 -16.95 -12.61
C ALA A 103 37.86 -17.75 -11.33
N PRO A 104 37.51 -19.04 -11.45
CA PRO A 104 37.09 -19.83 -10.31
C PRO A 104 38.18 -19.86 -9.23
N PHE A 105 37.77 -19.61 -7.98
CA PHE A 105 38.64 -19.60 -6.82
C PHE A 105 39.40 -20.92 -6.70
N THR A 106 40.72 -20.86 -6.72
CA THR A 106 41.62 -21.99 -6.45
C THR A 106 42.21 -21.83 -5.04
N ALA A 107 41.86 -22.75 -4.14
CA ALA A 107 42.40 -22.77 -2.79
C ALA A 107 43.87 -23.26 -2.80
N PRO A 108 44.77 -22.65 -2.00
CA PRO A 108 46.15 -23.12 -1.88
C PRO A 108 46.21 -24.45 -1.11
N THR A 109 46.96 -25.41 -1.66
CA THR A 109 47.33 -26.69 -1.03
C THR A 109 48.41 -26.55 0.03
#